data_AF-X1E1L7-F1
#
_entry.id   AF-X1E1L7-F1
#
_cell.length_a   1.000
_cell.length_b   1.000
_cell.length_c   1.000
_cell.angle_alpha   90.00
_cell.angle_beta   90.00
_cell.angle_gamma   90.00
#
_symmetry.space_group_name_H-M   'P 1'
#
loop_
_entity.id
_entity.type
_entity.pdbx_description
1 polymer ?
#
loop_
_entity_poly.entity_id
_entity_poly.type
_entity_poly.pdbx_seq_one_letter_code
_entity_poly.pdbx_strand_id
1 'polypeptide(L)'
;KLQEIPKEIGNLINLQLLYLSNNQLQEIPKEIGNLINLQRLYLFYNQLQEIPKEIGNLINLEKLDLRGNKLQEIPKEIGNLINLQHLYLHNNQLQEIPKYLKKLGRHV
;
A
#
# COMPACT_ATOMS: atom_id res chain seq x y z
N LYS A 1 -1.65 6.40 19.31
CA LYS A 1 -1.70 6.03 17.87
C LYS A 1 -0.52 5.12 17.59
N LEU A 2 -0.67 4.13 16.71
CA LEU A 2 0.40 3.19 16.34
C LEU A 2 1.50 3.93 15.55
N GLN A 3 2.78 3.65 15.84
CA GLN A 3 3.92 4.30 15.19
C GLN A 3 4.69 3.35 14.25
N GLU A 4 4.61 2.05 14.48
CA GLU A 4 5.29 1.01 13.70
C GLU A 4 4.39 -0.21 13.52
N ILE A 5 4.66 -0.99 12.47
CA ILE A 5 4.04 -2.31 12.26
C ILE A 5 5.12 -3.34 12.55
N PRO A 6 4.89 -4.28 13.49
CA PRO A 6 5.86 -5.35 13.76
C PRO A 6 6.05 -6.23 12.53
N LYS A 7 7.27 -6.73 12.31
CA LYS A 7 7.60 -7.61 11.17
C LYS A 7 6.79 -8.91 11.18
N GLU A 8 6.39 -9.33 12.38
CA GLU A 8 5.52 -10.48 12.63
C GLU A 8 4.14 -10.35 11.98
N ILE A 9 3.75 -9.16 11.49
CA ILE A 9 2.56 -9.01 10.63
C ILE A 9 2.61 -10.00 9.45
N GLY A 10 3.80 -10.27 8.92
CA GLY A 10 3.99 -11.21 7.81
C GLY A 10 3.64 -12.66 8.12
N ASN A 11 3.42 -13.01 9.40
CA ASN A 11 2.98 -14.35 9.81
C ASN A 11 1.47 -14.54 9.62
N LEU A 12 0.70 -13.47 9.40
CA LEU A 12 -0.75 -13.52 9.19
C LEU A 12 -1.08 -13.91 7.74
N ILE A 13 -0.52 -15.02 7.24
CA ILE A 13 -0.57 -15.42 5.83
C ILE A 13 -1.99 -15.61 5.26
N ASN A 14 -3.00 -15.79 6.12
CA ASN A 14 -4.41 -15.92 5.73
C ASN A 14 -5.19 -14.59 5.79
N LEU A 15 -4.53 -13.48 6.14
CA LEU A 15 -5.18 -12.19 6.29
C LEU A 15 -5.65 -11.67 4.93
N GLN A 16 -6.94 -11.34 4.84
CA GLN A 16 -7.56 -10.78 3.63
C GLN A 16 -7.79 -9.27 3.72
N LEU A 17 -7.90 -8.74 4.94
CA LEU A 17 -8.28 -7.36 5.20
C LEU A 17 -7.43 -6.79 6.33
N LEU A 18 -6.75 -5.68 6.06
CA LEU A 18 -5.90 -4.99 7.03
C LEU A 18 -6.25 -3.50 7.10
N TYR A 19 -6.73 -3.08 8.28
CA TYR A 19 -7.02 -1.67 8.60
C TYR A 19 -5.97 -1.10 9.56
N LEU A 20 -5.23 -0.11 9.09
CA LEU A 20 -4.18 0.58 9.85
C LEU A 20 -4.29 2.11 9.72
N SER A 21 -5.43 2.60 9.26
CA SER A 21 -5.68 4.01 8.98
C SER A 21 -5.77 4.85 10.27
N ASN A 22 -5.53 6.16 10.15
CA ASN A 22 -5.57 7.13 11.27
C ASN A 22 -4.51 6.91 12.36
N ASN A 23 -3.37 6.33 12.02
CA ASN A 23 -2.25 6.12 12.93
C ASN A 23 -1.12 7.16 12.70
N GLN A 24 0.09 6.86 13.18
CA GLN A 24 1.31 7.66 13.02
C GLN A 24 2.41 6.82 12.36
N LEU A 25 2.03 5.83 11.54
CA LEU A 25 2.99 4.95 10.86
C LEU A 25 3.89 5.75 9.92
N GLN A 26 5.19 5.53 10.03
CA GLN A 26 6.20 6.17 9.16
C GLN A 26 6.69 5.24 8.04
N GLU A 27 6.61 3.93 8.27
CA GLU A 27 7.06 2.90 7.34
C GLU A 27 6.12 1.69 7.35
N ILE A 28 6.23 0.86 6.32
CA ILE A 28 5.61 -0.47 6.23
C ILE A 28 6.76 -1.48 6.14
N PRO A 29 6.82 -2.50 7.02
CA PRO A 29 7.84 -3.53 6.94
C PRO A 29 7.72 -4.31 5.62
N LYS A 30 8.85 -4.71 5.05
CA LYS A 30 8.89 -5.53 3.82
C LYS A 30 8.09 -6.83 3.95
N GLU A 31 7.95 -7.34 5.18
CA GLU A 31 7.18 -8.53 5.54
C GLU A 31 5.69 -8.39 5.20
N ILE A 32 5.19 -7.18 4.90
CA ILE A 32 3.85 -7.00 4.30
C ILE A 32 3.69 -7.86 3.05
N GLY A 33 4.77 -8.05 2.26
CA GLY A 33 4.75 -8.85 1.04
C GLY A 33 4.50 -10.35 1.26
N ASN A 34 4.52 -10.84 2.51
CA ASN A 34 4.14 -12.21 2.84
C ASN A 34 2.61 -12.41 2.86
N LEU A 35 1.84 -11.33 2.92
CA LEU A 35 0.38 -11.37 3.00
C LEU A 35 -0.27 -11.61 1.63
N ILE A 36 0.14 -12.67 0.93
CA ILE A 36 -0.26 -12.95 -0.46
C ILE A 36 -1.79 -13.09 -0.65
N ASN A 37 -2.54 -13.37 0.42
CA ASN A 37 -4.01 -13.44 0.41
C ASN A 37 -4.71 -12.10 0.69
N LEU A 38 -3.95 -11.03 0.91
CA LEU A 38 -4.52 -9.72 1.24
C LEU A 38 -5.26 -9.13 0.04
N GLN A 39 -6.53 -8.80 0.24
CA GLN A 39 -7.40 -8.22 -0.78
C GLN A 39 -7.58 -6.72 -0.57
N ARG A 40 -7.54 -6.24 0.69
CA ARG A 40 -7.79 -4.84 1.01
C ARG A 40 -6.84 -4.34 2.09
N LEU A 41 -6.11 -3.28 1.75
CA LEU A 41 -5.16 -2.64 2.64
C LEU A 41 -5.49 -1.15 2.79
N TYR A 42 -5.82 -0.74 4.01
CA TYR A 42 -6.20 0.64 4.34
C TYR A 42 -5.16 1.29 5.26
N LEU A 43 -4.42 2.26 4.72
CA LEU A 43 -3.31 2.96 5.36
C LEU A 43 -3.49 4.48 5.37
N PHE A 44 -4.70 4.97 5.08
CA PHE A 44 -4.97 6.40 4.96
C PHE A 44 -4.79 7.16 6.28
N TYR A 45 -4.42 8.44 6.18
CA TYR A 45 -4.11 9.30 7.33
C TYR A 45 -3.04 8.72 8.27
N ASN A 46 -1.85 8.49 7.71
CA ASN A 46 -0.61 8.12 8.40
C ASN A 46 0.52 9.11 8.03
N GLN A 47 1.78 8.75 8.27
CA GLN A 47 2.95 9.57 7.95
C GLN A 47 3.93 8.84 7.02
N LEU A 48 3.43 7.89 6.22
CA LEU A 48 4.27 7.05 5.35
C LEU A 48 5.02 7.91 4.33
N GLN A 49 6.33 7.70 4.22
CA GLN A 49 7.19 8.40 3.27
C GLN A 49 7.49 7.56 2.02
N GLU A 50 7.48 6.24 2.18
CA GLU A 50 7.74 5.26 1.13
C GLU A 50 6.82 4.04 1.27
N ILE A 51 6.74 3.26 0.19
CA ILE A 51 6.09 1.94 0.17
C ILE A 51 7.17 0.92 -0.21
N PRO A 52 7.34 -0.18 0.56
CA PRO A 52 8.31 -1.21 0.21
C PRO A 52 7.96 -1.85 -1.13
N LYS A 53 8.98 -2.16 -1.94
CA LYS A 53 8.80 -2.84 -3.24
C LYS A 53 8.05 -4.17 -3.11
N GLU A 54 8.14 -4.82 -1.94
CA GLU A 54 7.45 -6.05 -1.58
C GLU A 54 5.93 -5.91 -1.60
N ILE A 55 5.38 -4.69 -1.65
CA ILE A 55 3.96 -4.47 -1.95
C ILE A 55 3.54 -5.17 -3.24
N GLY A 56 4.45 -5.28 -4.23
CA GLY A 56 4.19 -5.95 -5.51
C GLY A 56 3.93 -7.46 -5.39
N ASN A 57 4.17 -8.07 -4.23
CA ASN A 57 3.87 -9.48 -3.99
C ASN A 57 2.38 -9.72 -3.67
N LEU A 58 1.62 -8.66 -3.36
CA LEU A 58 0.21 -8.74 -2.99
C LEU A 58 -0.69 -8.91 -4.21
N ILE A 59 -0.45 -9.95 -5.01
CA ILE A 59 -1.10 -10.16 -6.31
C ILE A 59 -2.64 -10.24 -6.22
N ASN A 60 -3.19 -10.56 -5.05
CA ASN A 60 -4.64 -10.62 -4.79
C ASN A 60 -5.22 -9.29 -4.27
N LEU A 61 -4.42 -8.24 -4.14
CA LEU A 61 -4.87 -6.96 -3.61
C LEU A 61 -5.80 -6.26 -4.61
N GLU A 62 -7.03 -6.03 -4.21
CA GLU A 62 -8.07 -5.35 -4.99
C GLU A 62 -8.13 -3.86 -4.66
N LYS A 63 -7.82 -3.49 -3.41
CA LYS A 63 -7.92 -2.11 -2.92
C LYS A 63 -6.73 -1.74 -2.04
N LEU A 64 -6.07 -0.64 -2.42
CA LEU A 64 -4.99 -0.01 -1.66
C LEU A 64 -5.34 1.46 -1.42
N ASP A 65 -5.47 1.83 -0.15
CA ASP A 65 -5.81 3.19 0.24
C ASP A 65 -4.65 3.84 1.02
N LEU A 66 -3.95 4.76 0.37
CA LEU A 66 -2.76 5.46 0.86
C LEU A 66 -2.95 6.97 0.99
N ARG A 67 -4.19 7.47 0.88
CA ARG A 67 -4.47 8.91 0.91
C ARG A 67 -4.05 9.55 2.25
N GLY A 68 -3.60 10.79 2.22
CA GLY A 68 -3.23 11.51 3.44
C GLY A 68 -1.97 10.93 4.09
N ASN A 69 -0.92 10.70 3.30
CA ASN A 69 0.41 10.30 3.76
C ASN A 69 1.45 11.32 3.25
N LYS A 70 2.74 11.01 3.35
CA LYS A 70 3.87 11.85 2.92
C LYS A 70 4.65 11.21 1.77
N LEU A 71 4.00 10.38 0.95
CA LEU A 71 4.66 9.65 -0.13
C LEU A 71 5.17 10.61 -1.20
N GLN A 72 6.45 10.47 -1.58
CA GLN A 72 7.08 11.26 -2.64
C GLN A 72 7.11 10.51 -3.98
N GLU A 73 7.14 9.19 -3.93
CA GLU A 73 7.12 8.31 -5.08
C GLU A 73 6.26 7.07 -4.84
N ILE A 74 5.99 6.33 -5.92
CA ILE A 74 5.30 5.04 -5.89
C ILE A 74 6.20 3.99 -6.55
N PRO A 75 6.51 2.88 -5.86
CA PRO A 75 7.38 1.85 -6.44
C PRO A 75 6.75 1.28 -7.71
N LYS A 76 7.58 1.02 -8.72
CA LYS A 76 7.15 0.42 -10.00
C LYS A 76 6.45 -0.93 -9.81
N GLU A 77 6.74 -1.60 -8.71
CA GLU A 77 6.17 -2.88 -8.28
C GLU A 77 4.66 -2.81 -8.00
N ILE A 78 4.06 -1.62 -7.82
CA ILE A 78 2.59 -1.46 -7.87
C ILE A 78 2.02 -1.93 -9.23
N GLY A 79 2.84 -1.92 -10.29
CA GLY A 79 2.49 -2.53 -11.57
C GLY A 79 2.15 -4.03 -11.47
N ASN A 80 2.77 -4.76 -10.54
CA ASN A 80 2.57 -6.21 -10.35
C ASN A 80 1.22 -6.57 -9.70
N LEU A 81 0.51 -5.58 -9.16
CA LEU A 81 -0.80 -5.77 -8.52
C LEU A 81 -1.90 -5.98 -9.56
N ILE A 82 -1.87 -7.13 -10.23
CA ILE A 82 -2.73 -7.44 -11.39
C ILE A 82 -4.22 -7.36 -11.08
N ASN A 83 -4.63 -7.62 -9.83
CA ASN A 83 -6.03 -7.57 -9.39
C ASN A 83 -6.44 -6.22 -8.79
N LEU A 84 -5.54 -5.22 -8.72
CA LEU A 84 -5.83 -3.94 -8.09
C LEU A 84 -6.82 -3.13 -8.91
N GLN A 85 -7.97 -2.83 -8.34
CA GLN A 85 -9.07 -2.07 -8.95
C GLN A 85 -9.08 -0.62 -8.46
N HIS A 86 -8.73 -0.41 -7.19
CA HIS A 86 -8.80 0.88 -6.53
C HIS A 86 -7.48 1.23 -5.84
N LEU A 87 -6.90 2.36 -6.22
CA LEU A 87 -5.64 2.87 -5.68
C LEU A 87 -5.80 4.34 -5.28
N TYR A 88 -5.95 4.64 -4.00
CA TYR A 88 -6.14 6.03 -3.57
C TYR A 88 -4.82 6.66 -3.14
N LEU A 89 -4.38 7.70 -3.86
CA LEU A 89 -3.09 8.37 -3.64
C LEU A 89 -3.19 9.86 -3.31
N HIS A 90 -4.39 10.45 -3.36
CA HIS A 90 -4.57 11.89 -3.11
C HIS A 90 -4.09 12.32 -1.71
N ASN A 91 -3.74 13.60 -1.57
CA ASN A 91 -3.15 14.14 -0.33
C ASN A 91 -1.85 13.43 0.08
N ASN A 92 -0.95 13.24 -0.90
CA ASN A 92 0.45 12.86 -0.70
C ASN A 92 1.36 13.95 -1.28
N GLN A 93 2.67 13.74 -1.27
CA GLN A 93 3.69 14.65 -1.79
C GLN A 93 4.26 14.16 -3.14
N LEU A 94 3.45 13.41 -3.90
CA LEU A 94 3.85 12.82 -5.18
C LEU A 94 4.11 13.93 -6.21
N GLN A 95 5.33 13.97 -6.74
CA GLN A 95 5.69 14.92 -7.81
C GLN A 95 5.03 14.53 -9.14
N GLU A 96 4.98 13.22 -9.41
CA GLU A 96 4.26 12.66 -10.55
C GLU A 96 3.59 11.34 -10.17
N ILE A 97 2.40 11.12 -10.74
CA ILE A 97 1.81 9.78 -10.75
C ILE A 97 2.37 9.05 -11.97
N PRO A 98 3.09 7.93 -11.79
CA PRO A 98 3.70 7.24 -12.90
C PRO A 98 2.69 6.90 -14.01
N LYS A 99 3.03 7.23 -15.26
CA LYS A 99 2.13 7.08 -16.41
C LYS A 99 1.64 5.64 -16.61
N TYR A 100 2.41 4.64 -16.17
CA TYR A 100 2.01 3.24 -16.24
C TYR A 100 0.78 2.93 -15.38
N LEU A 101 0.55 3.65 -14.26
CA LEU A 101 -0.63 3.47 -13.42
C LEU A 101 -1.92 3.88 -14.14
N LYS A 102 -1.86 4.95 -14.95
CA LYS A 102 -2.99 5.43 -15.75
C LYS A 102 -3.39 4.43 -16.85
N LYS A 103 -2.43 3.63 -17.33
CA LYS A 103 -2.68 2.62 -18.37
C LYS A 103 -3.35 1.35 -17.85
N LEU A 104 -3.32 1.14 -16.53
CA LEU A 104 -3.82 -0.09 -15.91
C LEU A 104 -5.33 -0.07 -15.68
N GLY A 105 -6.05 0.95 -16.16
CA GLY A 105 -7.52 1.06 -16.01
C GLY A 105 -7.99 1.20 -14.56
N ARG A 106 -7.08 1.43 -13.62
CA ARG A 106 -7.35 1.50 -12.19
C ARG A 106 -7.96 2.85 -11.86
N HIS A 107 -8.88 2.87 -10.90
CA HIS A 107 -9.33 4.13 -10.31
C HIS A 107 -8.23 4.65 -9.38
N VAL A 108 -7.44 5.61 -9.88
CA VAL A 108 -6.34 6.28 -9.18
C VAL A 108 -6.74 7.69 -8.74
#